data_AF-M6H7K1-F1
#
_entry.id   AF-M6H7K1-F1
#
_cell.length_a   1.000
_cell.length_b   1.000
_cell.length_c   1.000
_cell.angle_alpha   90.00
_cell.angle_beta   90.00
_cell.angle_gamma   90.00
#
_symmetry.space_group_name_H-M   'P 1'
#
loop_
_entity.id
_entity.type
_entity.pdbx_description
1 polymer ?
#
loop_
_entity_poly.entity_id
_entity_poly.type
_entity_poly.pdbx_seq_one_letter_code
_entity_poly.pdbx_strand_id
1 'polypeptide(L)'
;MNSIFENFLNLVRKVGIQVPVIPGIMPITSFSQIDRFRSMAGCEFPSSLIQDLQEVEHRPEEFYRRSLNFSVKQCRELLAMGVPGIHLYTLNQSHASYDIVRELKGESV
;
A
#
# COMPACT_ATOMS: atom_id res chain seq x y z
N MET A 1 6.62 7.87 -3.25
CA MET A 1 5.36 7.45 -2.57
C MET A 1 5.59 7.09 -1.10
N ASN A 2 6.78 6.64 -0.70
CA ASN A 2 7.05 6.08 0.64
C ASN A 2 7.85 6.99 1.59
N SER A 3 7.82 8.31 1.42
CA SER A 3 8.63 9.25 2.22
C SER A 3 8.30 9.22 3.71
N ILE A 4 7.05 8.96 4.08
CA ILE A 4 6.65 8.83 5.49
C ILE A 4 7.38 7.65 6.15
N PHE A 5 7.41 6.50 5.48
CA PHE A 5 8.10 5.31 5.97
C PHE A 5 9.63 5.53 6.02
N GLU A 6 10.20 6.16 4.99
CA GLU A 6 11.62 6.51 4.94
C GLU A 6 12.03 7.42 6.11
N ASN A 7 11.26 8.48 6.34
CA ASN A 7 11.48 9.41 7.45
C ASN A 7 11.38 8.70 8.81
N PHE A 8 10.38 7.82 8.97
CA PHE A 8 10.25 7.01 10.18
C PHE A 8 11.46 6.09 10.37
N LEU A 9 11.92 5.41 9.33
CA LEU A 9 13.11 4.55 9.38
C LEU A 9 14.34 5.35 9.82
N ASN A 10 14.54 6.55 9.26
CA ASN A 10 15.63 7.45 9.65
C ASN A 10 15.56 7.84 11.14
N LEU A 11 14.37 8.16 11.65
CA LEU A 11 14.19 8.48 13.08
C LEU A 11 14.50 7.29 13.98
N VAL A 12 13.99 6.11 13.65
CA VAL A 12 14.22 4.86 14.39
C VAL A 12 15.72 4.52 14.42
N ARG A 13 16.42 4.66 13.29
CA ARG A 13 17.87 4.42 13.24
C ARG A 13 18.67 5.47 14.00
N LYS A 14 18.24 6.74 13.96
CA LYS A 14 18.89 7.84 14.71
C LYS A 14 18.89 7.61 16.23
N VAL A 15 17.88 6.92 16.77
CA VAL A 15 17.81 6.59 18.20
C VAL A 15 18.43 5.23 18.55
N GLY A 16 19.11 4.57 17.60
CA GLY A 16 19.86 3.34 17.83
C GLY A 16 19.04 2.04 17.78
N ILE A 17 17.78 2.08 17.35
CA ILE A 17 16.98 0.86 17.17
C ILE A 17 17.47 0.14 15.91
N GLN A 18 17.95 -1.09 16.04
CA GLN A 18 18.53 -1.86 14.93
C GLN A 18 17.65 -3.02 14.44
N VAL A 19 16.56 -3.34 15.14
CA VAL A 19 15.65 -4.40 14.69
C VAL A 19 15.05 -4.07 13.32
N PRO A 20 14.74 -5.08 12.49
CA PRO A 20 14.10 -4.86 11.20
C PRO A 20 12.74 -4.19 11.36
N VAL A 21 12.43 -3.24 10.47
CA VAL A 21 11.14 -2.56 10.40
C VAL A 21 10.44 -3.04 9.15
N ILE A 22 9.30 -3.72 9.30
CA ILE A 22 8.52 -4.27 8.19
C ILE A 22 7.37 -3.29 7.89
N PRO A 23 7.30 -2.69 6.68
CA PRO A 23 6.17 -1.87 6.30
C PRO A 23 4.90 -2.72 6.16
N GLY A 24 3.82 -2.24 6.76
CA GLY A 24 2.47 -2.76 6.55
C GLY A 24 1.82 -2.09 5.35
N ILE A 25 1.30 -2.88 4.42
CA ILE A 25 0.59 -2.43 3.23
C ILE A 25 -0.83 -2.97 3.27
N MET A 26 -1.79 -2.07 3.11
CA MET A 26 -3.20 -2.40 3.01
C MET A 26 -3.66 -2.13 1.58
N PRO A 27 -4.12 -3.15 0.84
CA PRO A 27 -4.71 -2.94 -0.47
C PRO A 27 -5.99 -2.11 -0.37
N ILE A 28 -6.14 -1.16 -1.28
CA ILE A 28 -7.35 -0.35 -1.41
C ILE A 28 -8.36 -1.13 -2.25
N THR A 29 -9.56 -1.32 -1.71
CA THR A 29 -10.62 -2.13 -2.33
C THR A 29 -11.93 -1.36 -2.49
N SER A 30 -12.08 -0.21 -1.82
CA SER A 30 -13.21 0.71 -2.01
C SER A 30 -12.94 2.11 -1.44
N PHE A 31 -13.74 3.11 -1.84
CA PHE A 31 -13.71 4.44 -1.23
C PHE A 31 -14.15 4.45 0.23
N SER A 32 -15.16 3.63 0.58
CA SER A 32 -15.62 3.50 1.98
C SER A 32 -14.50 3.09 2.93
N GLN A 33 -13.55 2.28 2.45
CA GLN A 33 -12.36 1.88 3.18
C GLN A 33 -11.45 3.09 3.44
N ILE A 34 -11.19 3.90 2.42
CA ILE A 34 -10.36 5.12 2.52
C ILE A 34 -10.92 6.07 3.59
N ASP A 35 -12.21 6.36 3.53
CA ASP A 35 -12.86 7.28 4.48
C ASP A 35 -12.79 6.75 5.92
N ARG A 36 -13.04 5.44 6.09
CA ARG A 36 -12.94 4.77 7.39
C ARG A 36 -11.52 4.88 7.97
N PHE A 37 -10.48 4.66 7.18
CA PHE A 37 -9.10 4.73 7.69
C PHE A 37 -8.63 6.16 7.95
N ARG A 38 -9.11 7.13 7.19
CA ARG A 38 -8.93 8.55 7.50
C ARG A 38 -9.55 8.89 8.86
N SER A 39 -10.79 8.50 9.10
CA SER A 39 -11.50 8.84 10.33
C SER A 39 -10.96 8.11 11.57
N MET A 40 -10.57 6.84 11.43
CA MET A 40 -10.15 6.01 12.57
C MET A 40 -8.67 6.14 12.91
N ALA A 41 -7.79 6.23 11.90
CA ALA A 41 -6.34 6.10 12.09
C ALA A 41 -5.57 7.37 11.72
N GLY A 42 -6.26 8.44 11.28
CA GLY A 42 -5.61 9.65 10.76
C GLY A 42 -4.73 9.34 9.54
N CYS A 43 -5.05 8.29 8.79
CA CYS A 43 -4.24 7.86 7.67
C CYS A 43 -4.39 8.84 6.49
N GLU A 44 -3.29 9.37 6.01
CA GLU A 44 -3.26 10.22 4.84
C GLU A 44 -3.04 9.40 3.56
N PHE A 45 -3.81 9.72 2.53
CA PHE A 45 -3.69 9.13 1.20
C PHE A 45 -3.25 10.21 0.22
N PRO A 46 -2.31 9.93 -0.70
CA PRO A 46 -1.87 10.92 -1.69
C PRO A 46 -3.07 11.45 -2.51
N SER A 47 -3.18 12.76 -2.65
CA SER A 47 -4.29 13.38 -3.39
C SER A 47 -4.38 12.87 -4.84
N SER A 48 -3.23 12.58 -5.45
CA SER A 48 -3.15 12.01 -6.81
C SER A 48 -3.80 10.62 -6.90
N LEU A 49 -3.64 9.78 -5.88
CA LEU A 49 -4.29 8.47 -5.82
C LEU A 49 -5.81 8.62 -5.70
N ILE A 50 -6.26 9.56 -4.87
CA ILE A 50 -7.69 9.79 -4.67
C ILE A 50 -8.33 10.27 -5.96
N GLN A 51 -7.72 11.24 -6.64
CA GLN A 51 -8.18 11.74 -7.93
C GLN A 51 -8.22 10.63 -8.98
N ASP A 52 -7.16 9.82 -9.08
CA ASP A 52 -7.08 8.69 -10.00
C ASP A 52 -8.21 7.65 -9.77
N LEU A 53 -8.49 7.33 -8.51
CA LEU A 53 -9.57 6.39 -8.16
C LEU A 53 -10.97 6.99 -8.35
N GLN A 54 -11.12 8.32 -8.21
CA GLN A 54 -12.43 8.98 -8.33
C GLN A 54 -12.93 8.92 -9.77
N GLU A 55 -12.03 9.00 -10.76
CA GLU A 55 -12.37 8.84 -12.18
C GLU A 55 -13.04 7.49 -12.49
N VAL A 56 -12.79 6.47 -11.67
CA VAL A 56 -13.24 5.08 -11.88
C VAL A 56 -14.13 4.57 -10.75
N GLU A 57 -14.66 5.45 -9.90
CA GLU A 57 -15.47 5.07 -8.72
C GLU A 57 -16.63 4.14 -9.08
N HIS A 58 -17.31 4.39 -10.19
CA HIS A 58 -18.45 3.60 -10.66
C HIS A 58 -18.07 2.47 -11.63
N ARG A 59 -16.77 2.17 -11.77
CA ARG A 59 -16.22 1.11 -12.64
C ARG A 59 -15.41 0.13 -11.79
N PRO A 60 -16.05 -0.85 -11.12
CA PRO A 60 -15.40 -1.69 -10.10
C PRO A 60 -14.13 -2.41 -10.58
N GLU A 61 -14.14 -2.96 -11.79
CA GLU A 61 -12.96 -3.64 -12.36
C GLU A 61 -11.79 -2.68 -12.58
N GLU A 62 -12.07 -1.47 -13.07
CA GLU A 62 -11.04 -0.47 -13.32
C GLU A 62 -10.53 0.13 -12.00
N PHE A 63 -11.42 0.39 -11.04
CA PHE A 63 -11.06 0.79 -9.68
C PHE A 63 -10.12 -0.23 -9.04
N TYR A 64 -10.47 -1.52 -9.11
CA TYR A 64 -9.65 -2.60 -8.57
C TYR A 64 -8.27 -2.62 -9.24
N ARG A 65 -8.22 -2.56 -10.57
CA ARG A 65 -6.96 -2.55 -11.33
C ARG A 65 -6.07 -1.36 -10.96
N ARG A 66 -6.63 -0.14 -10.88
CA ARG A 66 -5.86 1.07 -10.50
C ARG A 66 -5.35 0.98 -9.06
N SER A 67 -6.20 0.52 -8.14
CA SER A 67 -5.83 0.31 -6.74
C SER A 67 -4.73 -0.73 -6.58
N LEU A 68 -4.86 -1.87 -7.27
CA LEU A 68 -3.86 -2.94 -7.29
C LEU A 68 -2.52 -2.42 -7.83
N ASN A 69 -2.53 -1.73 -8.97
CA ASN A 69 -1.33 -1.14 -9.56
C ASN A 69 -0.62 -0.18 -8.61
N PHE A 70 -1.37 0.65 -7.88
CA PHE A 70 -0.82 1.53 -6.87
C PHE A 70 -0.15 0.73 -5.74
N SER A 71 -0.84 -0.26 -5.17
CA SER A 71 -0.28 -1.11 -4.10
C SER A 71 0.96 -1.89 -4.55
N VAL A 72 0.95 -2.45 -5.76
CA VAL A 72 2.12 -3.14 -6.35
C VAL A 72 3.29 -2.17 -6.50
N LYS A 73 3.05 -0.97 -7.06
CA LYS A 73 4.09 0.05 -7.18
C LYS A 73 4.66 0.44 -5.81
N GLN A 74 3.80 0.58 -4.81
CA GLN A 74 4.21 0.90 -3.44
C GLN A 74 5.12 -0.17 -2.86
N CYS A 75 4.72 -1.44 -2.98
CA CYS A 75 5.53 -2.58 -2.56
C CYS A 75 6.87 -2.64 -3.31
N ARG A 76 6.88 -2.45 -4.63
CA ARG A 76 8.12 -2.44 -5.45
C ARG A 76 9.08 -1.35 -4.99
N GLU A 77 8.59 -0.13 -4.76
CA GLU A 77 9.41 0.97 -4.22
C GLU A 77 9.97 0.64 -2.83
N LEU A 78 9.15 0.09 -1.92
CA LEU A 78 9.61 -0.31 -0.58
C LEU A 78 10.68 -1.41 -0.63
N LEU A 79 10.48 -2.44 -1.45
CA LEU A 79 11.46 -3.51 -1.65
C LEU A 79 12.77 -2.96 -2.24
N ALA A 80 12.70 -2.02 -3.19
CA ALA A 80 13.87 -1.35 -3.75
C ALA A 80 14.63 -0.49 -2.70
N MET A 81 13.94 0.00 -1.66
CA MET A 81 14.57 0.66 -0.51
C MET A 81 15.30 -0.34 0.43
N GLY A 82 15.22 -1.65 0.19
CA GLY A 82 15.92 -2.66 0.98
C GLY A 82 15.20 -3.09 2.25
N VAL A 83 13.87 -2.89 2.33
CA VAL A 83 13.09 -3.47 3.44
C VAL A 83 13.15 -5.00 3.40
N PRO A 84 13.16 -5.68 4.56
CA PRO A 84 13.30 -7.14 4.63
C PRO A 84 12.08 -7.91 4.09
N GLY A 85 10.95 -7.25 3.93
CA GLY A 85 9.70 -7.84 3.47
C GLY A 85 8.54 -6.85 3.59
N ILE A 86 7.35 -7.29 3.18
CA ILE A 86 6.10 -6.52 3.24
C ILE A 86 5.10 -7.31 4.09
N HIS A 87 4.43 -6.64 5.02
CA HIS A 87 3.29 -7.21 5.74
C HIS A 87 1.98 -6.77 5.07
N LEU A 88 1.17 -7.71 4.57
CA LEU A 88 -0.09 -7.39 3.90
C LEU A 88 -1.28 -7.51 4.85
N TYR A 89 -2.02 -6.41 5.03
CA TYR A 89 -3.30 -6.43 5.73
C TYR A 89 -4.40 -6.93 4.78
N THR A 90 -4.80 -8.19 4.95
CA THR A 90 -5.79 -8.85 4.08
C THR A 90 -7.22 -8.42 4.37
N LEU A 91 -7.52 -7.97 5.60
CA LEU A 91 -8.88 -7.64 6.06
C LEU A 91 -9.88 -8.79 5.82
N ASN A 92 -9.43 -10.03 6.03
CA ASN A 92 -10.19 -11.26 5.75
C ASN A 92 -10.57 -11.46 4.26
N GLN A 93 -9.90 -10.75 3.34
CA GLN A 93 -10.08 -10.87 1.90
C GLN A 93 -8.72 -11.16 1.24
N SER A 94 -8.58 -12.31 0.58
CA SER A 94 -7.29 -12.76 0.06
C SER A 94 -6.97 -12.27 -1.35
N HIS A 95 -7.99 -11.92 -2.15
CA HIS A 95 -7.84 -11.65 -3.59
C HIS A 95 -6.80 -10.57 -3.89
N ALA A 96 -6.93 -9.39 -3.28
CA ALA A 96 -6.00 -8.28 -3.49
C ALA A 96 -4.57 -8.61 -3.03
N SER A 97 -4.42 -9.27 -1.87
CA SER A 97 -3.11 -9.67 -1.37
C SER A 97 -2.46 -10.73 -2.26
N TYR A 98 -3.24 -11.67 -2.79
CA TYR A 98 -2.77 -12.68 -3.72
C TYR A 98 -2.26 -12.07 -5.03
N ASP A 99 -3.04 -11.17 -5.63
CA ASP A 99 -2.67 -10.51 -6.88
C ASP A 99 -1.43 -9.64 -6.72
N ILE A 100 -1.30 -8.91 -5.59
CA ILE A 100 -0.08 -8.15 -5.28
C ILE A 100 1.15 -9.07 -5.26
N VAL A 101 1.05 -10.22 -4.60
CA VAL A 101 2.17 -11.17 -4.51
C VAL A 101 2.53 -11.75 -5.89
N ARG A 102 1.53 -12.10 -6.71
CA ARG A 102 1.77 -12.58 -8.08
C ARG A 102 2.48 -11.53 -8.94
N GLU A 103 2.00 -10.30 -8.90
CA GLU A 103 2.60 -9.16 -9.61
C GLU A 103 4.03 -8.85 -9.15
N LEU A 104 4.32 -9.04 -7.86
CA LEU A 104 5.67 -8.88 -7.32
C LEU A 104 6.61 -10.02 -7.73
N LYS A 105 6.09 -11.23 -7.95
CA LYS A 105 6.85 -12.39 -8.44
C LYS A 105 7.04 -12.40 -9.95
N GLY A 106 6.38 -11.50 -10.69
CA GLY A 106 6.41 -11.47 -12.15
C GLY A 106 5.55 -12.55 -12.80
N GLU A 107 4.54 -13.05 -12.08
CA GLU A 107 3.56 -14.00 -12.61
C GLU A 107 2.41 -13.21 -13.26
N SER A 108 2.40 -13.08 -14.59
CA SER A 108 1.37 -12.31 -15.33
C SER A 108 -0.06 -12.81 -15.03
N VAL A 109 -1.00 -11.88 -14.88
CA VAL A 109 -2.46 -12.12 -14.79
C VAL A 109 -3.05 -12.50 -16.15
#